data_AF-A0A225W139-F1
#
_entry.id   AF-A0A225W139-F1
#
_cell.length_a   1.000
_cell.length_b   1.000
_cell.length_c   1.000
_cell.angle_alpha   90.00
_cell.angle_beta   90.00
_cell.angle_gamma   90.00
#
_symmetry.space_group_name_H-M   'P 1'
#
loop_
_entity.id
_entity.type
_entity.pdbx_description
1 polymer ?
#
loop_
_entity_poly.entity_id
_entity_poly.type
_entity_poly.pdbx_seq_one_letter_code
_entity_poly.pdbx_strand_id
1 'polypeptide(L)' 'MEKSQLDPATGRSYSLRGQLRRLDTVEPARLQWTNLATVKEHIAHLHKKVRKGLLQEEEREPISDDI' A
#
# COMPACT_ATOMS: atom_id res chain seq x y z
N MET A 1 24.04 -4.13 -2.97
CA MET A 1 22.96 -3.25 -3.49
C MET A 1 22.15 -4.07 -4.48
N GLU A 2 20.83 -4.15 -4.31
CA GLU A 2 19.97 -4.75 -5.33
C GLU A 2 20.04 -3.93 -6.62
N LYS A 3 20.23 -4.61 -7.76
CA LYS A 3 20.35 -3.96 -9.08
C LYS A 3 19.06 -3.23 -9.49
N SER A 4 17.93 -3.52 -8.85
CA SER A 4 16.62 -2.88 -9.06
C SER A 4 16.58 -1.40 -8.62
N GLN A 5 17.53 -0.95 -7.79
CA GLN A 5 17.57 0.40 -7.25
C GLN A 5 18.40 1.39 -8.10
N LEU A 6 19.14 0.88 -9.08
CA LEU A 6 19.97 1.69 -9.97
C LEU A 6 19.27 1.88 -11.31
N ASP A 7 19.39 3.10 -11.84
CA ASP A 7 18.98 3.42 -13.20
C ASP A 7 19.96 2.81 -14.20
N PRO A 8 19.53 1.88 -15.07
CA PRO A 8 20.42 1.24 -16.03
C PRO A 8 20.99 2.22 -17.06
N ALA A 9 20.34 3.37 -17.29
CA ALA A 9 20.83 4.38 -18.23
C ALA A 9 21.96 5.25 -17.65
N THR A 10 21.91 5.53 -16.35
CA THR A 10 22.83 6.48 -15.70
C THR A 10 23.75 5.84 -14.67
N GLY A 11 23.51 4.57 -14.29
CA GLY A 11 24.21 3.85 -13.24
C GLY A 11 24.00 4.42 -11.83
N ARG A 12 23.13 5.42 -11.67
CA ARG A 12 22.87 6.11 -10.39
C ARG A 12 21.65 5.52 -9.70
N SER A 13 21.63 5.62 -8.38
CA SER A 13 20.45 5.26 -7.59
C SER A 13 19.26 6.15 -7.96
N TYR A 14 18.08 5.54 -8.07
CA TYR A 14 16.84 6.31 -8.18
C TYR A 14 16.66 7.20 -6.95
N SER A 15 16.14 8.41 -7.17
CA SER A 15 15.64 9.24 -6.06
C SER A 15 14.50 8.50 -5.35
N LEU A 16 14.22 8.85 -4.09
CA LEU A 16 13.12 8.25 -3.31
C LEU A 16 11.80 8.25 -4.10
N ARG A 17 11.46 9.37 -4.75
CA ARG A 17 10.26 9.48 -5.60
C ARG A 17 10.32 8.55 -6.82
N GLY A 18 11.49 8.34 -7.40
CA GLY A 18 11.69 7.38 -8.49
C GLY A 18 11.52 5.93 -8.03
N GLN A 19 12.05 5.61 -6.85
CA GLN A 19 11.90 4.29 -6.24
C GLN A 19 10.44 3.96 -5.92
N LEU A 20 9.71 4.91 -5.31
CA LEU A 20 8.28 4.76 -5.01
C LEU A 20 7.47 4.52 -6.29
N ARG A 21 7.69 5.32 -7.35
CA ARG A 21 6.98 5.10 -8.62
C ARG A 21 7.27 3.74 -9.26
N ARG A 22 8.50 3.24 -9.15
CA ARG A 22 8.84 1.90 -9.63
C ARG A 22 8.14 0.83 -8.82
N LEU A 23 8.13 0.98 -7.50
CA LEU A 23 7.41 0.10 -6.61
C LEU A 23 5.92 0.10 -7.00
N ASP A 24 5.33 1.26 -7.32
CA ASP A 24 3.93 1.41 -7.73
C ASP A 24 3.60 0.67 -9.02
N THR A 25 4.56 0.59 -9.95
CA THR A 25 4.43 -0.23 -11.15
C THR A 25 4.46 -1.73 -10.84
N VAL A 26 5.32 -2.17 -9.91
CA VAL A 26 5.48 -3.59 -9.57
C VAL A 26 4.35 -4.09 -8.67
N GLU A 27 3.85 -3.21 -7.80
CA GLU A 27 2.81 -3.49 -6.81
C GLU A 27 1.70 -2.44 -6.89
N PRO A 28 0.92 -2.42 -7.98
CA PRO A 28 -0.15 -1.43 -8.18
C PRO A 28 -1.24 -1.51 -7.10
N ALA A 29 -1.37 -2.65 -6.42
CA ALA A 29 -2.25 -2.81 -5.29
C ALA A 29 -1.93 -1.83 -4.15
N ARG A 30 -0.67 -1.44 -3.91
CA ARG A 30 -0.36 -0.45 -2.86
C ARG A 30 -0.98 0.91 -3.16
N LEU A 31 -0.97 1.35 -4.42
CA LEU A 31 -1.64 2.59 -4.82
C LEU A 31 -3.14 2.51 -4.60
N GLN A 32 -3.74 1.33 -4.77
CA GLN A 32 -5.15 1.14 -4.43
C GLN A 32 -5.34 1.44 -2.95
N TRP A 33 -4.52 0.88 -2.07
CA TRP A 33 -4.69 1.06 -0.62
C TRP A 33 -4.44 2.50 -0.16
N THR A 34 -3.54 3.26 -0.79
CA THR A 34 -3.33 4.67 -0.42
C THR A 34 -4.43 5.60 -0.91
N ASN A 35 -5.27 5.17 -1.86
CA ASN A 35 -6.32 6.00 -2.46
C ASN A 35 -7.73 5.69 -1.93
N LEU A 36 -7.91 4.66 -1.10
CA LEU A 36 -9.21 4.37 -0.50
C LEU A 36 -9.42 5.26 0.71
N ALA A 37 -10.57 5.93 0.75
CA ALA A 37 -10.87 6.95 1.74
C ALA A 37 -11.43 6.34 3.04
N THR A 38 -11.90 5.09 2.99
CA THR A 38 -12.56 4.45 4.13
C THR A 38 -12.06 3.03 4.39
N VAL A 39 -12.08 2.63 5.67
CA VAL A 39 -11.75 1.26 6.11
C VAL A 39 -12.63 0.22 5.40
N LYS A 40 -13.90 0.57 5.14
CA LYS A 40 -14.84 -0.29 4.41
C LYS A 40 -14.37 -0.58 2.98
N GLU A 41 -13.85 0.43 2.28
CA GLU A 41 -13.27 0.28 0.96
C GLU A 41 -12.00 -0.57 1.00
N HIS A 42 -11.11 -0.40 1.98
CA HIS A 42 -9.93 -1.27 2.15
C HIS A 42 -10.34 -2.73 2.30
N ILE A 43 -11.33 -3.01 3.15
CA ILE A 43 -11.81 -4.37 3.41
C ILE A 43 -12.48 -4.97 2.17
N ALA A 44 -13.13 -4.14 1.35
CA ALA A 44 -13.71 -4.56 0.07
C ALA A 44 -12.67 -5.00 -0.96
N HIS A 45 -11.38 -4.76 -0.74
CA HIS A 45 -10.28 -5.26 -1.58
C HIS A 45 -9.62 -6.54 -1.04
N LEU A 46 -9.90 -6.94 0.20
CA LEU A 46 -9.37 -8.17 0.79
C LEU A 46 -10.04 -9.41 0.20
N HIS A 47 -9.36 -10.56 0.21
CA HIS A 47 -9.96 -11.83 -0.17
C HIS A 47 -11.10 -12.22 0.78
N LYS A 48 -12.16 -12.86 0.25
CA LYS A 48 -13.35 -13.26 1.03
C LYS A 48 -13.01 -14.09 2.28
N LYS A 49 -11.98 -14.95 2.22
CA LYS A 49 -11.52 -15.74 3.37
C LYS A 49 -10.98 -14.87 4.50
N VAL A 50 -10.27 -13.80 4.15
CA VAL A 50 -9.72 -12.83 5.11
C VAL A 50 -10.84 -11.97 5.70
N ARG A 51 -11.79 -11.50 4.87
CA ARG A 51 -12.93 -10.69 5.34
C ARG A 51 -13.76 -11.38 6.42
N LYS A 52 -13.95 -12.71 6.32
CA LYS A 52 -14.73 -13.49 7.28
C LYS A 52 -14.11 -13.56 8.68
N GLY A 53 -12.81 -13.29 8.81
CA GLY A 53 -12.10 -13.28 10.09
C GLY A 53 -11.89 -11.87 10.66
N LEU A 54 -12.40 -10.83 10.01
CA LEU A 54 -12.29 -9.46 10.52
C LEU A 54 -13.43 -9.16 11.47
N LEU A 55 -13.12 -8.41 12.53
CA LEU A 55 -14.10 -7.83 13.44
C LEU A 55 -15.12 -7.00 12.67
N GLN A 56 -16.37 -6.99 13.15
CA GLN A 56 -17.40 -6.14 12.58
C GLN A 56 -17.07 -4.66 12.81
N GLU A 57 -17.67 -3.76 12.04
CA GLU A 57 -17.34 -2.33 12.10
C GLU A 57 -17.61 -1.74 13.49
N GLU A 58 -18.62 -2.28 14.16
CA GLU A 58 -19.07 -1.94 15.51
C GLU A 58 -18.14 -2.45 16.61
N GLU A 59 -17.31 -3.45 16.31
CA GLU A 59 -16.34 -4.07 17.23
C GLU A 59 -14.92 -3.50 17.05
N ARG A 60 -14.71 -2.66 16.04
CA ARG A 60 -13.40 -2.04 15.78
C ARG A 60 -13.24 -0.82 16.66
N GLU A 61 -12.13 -0.76 17.39
CA GLU A 61 -11.78 0.46 18.11
C GLU A 61 -11.56 1.62 17.13
N PRO A 62 -12.11 2.82 17.41
CA PRO A 62 -11.78 4.00 16.64
C PRO A 62 -10.28 4.24 16.78
N ILE A 63 -9.60 4.31 15.65
CA ILE A 63 -8.19 4.73 15.62
C ILE A 63 -8.23 6.22 16.00
N SER A 64 -7.77 6.56 17.21
CA SER A 64 -7.63 7.96 17.61
C SER A 64 -6.49 8.58 16.81
N ASP A 65 -6.76 9.70 16.14
CA ASP A 65 -5.76 10.55 15.47
C ASP A 65 -5.02 11.46 16.48
N ASP A 66 -4.99 11.10 17.77
CA ASP A 66 -4.18 11.80 18.77
C ASP A 66 -2.68 11.48 18.55
N ILE A 67 -2.03 12.28 17.70
CA ILE A 67 -0.57 12.39 17.55
C ILE A 67 -0.13 13.82 17.87
#